data_AF-A0A350UT23-F1
#
_entry.id   AF-A0A350UT23-F1
#
_cell.length_a   1.000
_cell.length_b   1.000
_cell.length_c   1.000
_cell.angle_alpha   90.00
_cell.angle_beta   90.00
_cell.angle_gamma   90.00
#
_symmetry.space_group_name_H-M   'P 1'
#
loop_
_entity.id
_entity.type
_entity.pdbx_description
1 polymer ?
#
loop_
_entity_poly.entity_id
_entity_poly.type
_entity_poly.pdbx_seq_one_letter_code
_entity_poly.pdbx_strand_id
1 'polypeptide(L)'
;MNKNVLQKLLRDLYNHKIDPKQAADLLSTLPYENLDFAKVDHHRSLRSGLAEVIYGQGKTSDQVISIIKSLHKAGNDILTTKLDSEVYKQIKKKL
;
A
#
# COMPACT_ATOMS: atom_id res chain seq x y z
N MET A 1 -5.72 -0.44 -0.69
CA MET A 1 -6.98 -0.19 -1.42
C MET A 1 -7.32 1.29 -1.31
N ASN A 2 -7.62 1.92 -2.44
CA ASN A 2 -8.08 3.31 -2.52
C ASN A 2 -9.56 3.38 -2.97
N LYS A 3 -10.15 4.58 -2.97
CA LYS A 3 -11.57 4.80 -3.27
C LYS A 3 -11.98 4.29 -4.66
N ASN A 4 -11.13 4.46 -5.67
CA ASN A 4 -11.41 4.05 -7.04
C ASN A 4 -11.48 2.52 -7.16
N VAL A 5 -10.56 1.82 -6.48
CA VAL A 5 -10.54 0.35 -6.42
C VAL A 5 -11.80 -0.18 -5.73
N LEU A 6 -12.19 0.44 -4.60
CA LEU A 6 -13.42 0.07 -3.90
C LEU A 6 -14.66 0.29 -4.76
N GLN A 7 -14.77 1.44 -5.43
CA GLN A 7 -15.90 1.71 -6.33
C GLN A 7 -15.98 0.70 -7.47
N LYS A 8 -14.82 0.29 -8.03
CA LYS A 8 -14.79 -0.77 -9.05
C LYS A 8 -15.29 -2.10 -8.48
N LEU A 9 -14.80 -2.52 -7.32
CA LEU A 9 -15.24 -3.75 -6.66
C LEU A 9 -16.75 -3.76 -6.40
N LEU A 10 -17.30 -2.66 -5.88
CA LEU A 10 -18.74 -2.53 -5.64
C LEU A 10 -19.55 -2.54 -6.94
N ARG A 11 -19.05 -1.92 -8.01
CA ARG A 11 -19.67 -1.99 -9.34
C ARG A 11 -19.64 -3.41 -9.90
N ASP A 12 -18.54 -4.14 -9.74
CA ASP A 12 -18.42 -5.51 -10.23
C ASP A 12 -19.34 -6.47 -9.45
N LEU A 13 -19.53 -6.25 -8.15
CA LEU A 13 -20.53 -6.95 -7.33
C LEU A 13 -21.97 -6.63 -7.77
N TYR A 14 -22.30 -5.34 -7.96
CA TYR A 14 -23.62 -4.90 -8.43
C TYR A 14 -23.97 -5.47 -9.81
N ASN A 15 -22.98 -5.55 -10.71
CA ASN A 15 -23.15 -6.12 -12.05
C ASN A 15 -23.06 -7.66 -12.08
N HIS A 16 -23.07 -8.33 -10.91
CA HIS A 16 -22.97 -9.79 -10.79
C HIS A 16 -21.74 -10.42 -11.45
N LYS A 17 -20.63 -9.67 -11.61
CA LYS A 17 -19.37 -10.21 -12.12
C LYS A 17 -18.57 -10.96 -11.06
N ILE A 18 -18.79 -10.61 -9.79
CA ILE A 18 -18.28 -11.30 -8.62
C ILE A 18 -19.43 -11.58 -7.66
N ASP A 19 -19.30 -12.62 -6.84
CA ASP A 19 -20.25 -12.93 -5.78
C ASP A 19 -19.89 -12.24 -4.44
N PRO A 20 -20.83 -12.18 -3.47
CA PRO A 20 -20.56 -11.56 -2.17
C PRO A 20 -19.39 -12.19 -1.40
N LYS A 21 -19.13 -13.49 -1.56
CA LYS A 21 -18.01 -14.16 -0.91
C LYS A 21 -16.68 -13.70 -1.51
N GLN A 22 -16.58 -13.63 -2.84
CA GLN A 22 -15.41 -13.09 -3.53
C GLN A 22 -15.14 -11.62 -3.16
N ALA A 23 -16.21 -10.81 -3.07
CA ALA A 23 -16.10 -9.43 -2.61
C ALA A 23 -15.61 -9.36 -1.15
N ALA A 24 -16.14 -10.20 -0.26
CA ALA A 24 -15.70 -10.29 1.13
C ALA A 24 -14.24 -10.74 1.24
N ASP A 25 -13.78 -11.70 0.43
CA ASP A 25 -12.39 -12.16 0.40
C ASP A 25 -11.42 -11.07 -0.07
N LEU A 26 -11.84 -10.23 -1.04
CA LEU A 26 -11.05 -9.08 -1.47
C LEU A 26 -10.99 -7.99 -0.39
N LEU A 27 -12.09 -7.78 0.34
CA LEU A 27 -12.19 -6.82 1.45
C LEU A 27 -11.55 -7.34 2.75
N SER A 28 -11.40 -8.65 2.92
CA SER A 28 -10.86 -9.29 4.11
C SER A 28 -9.33 -9.26 4.17
N THR A 29 -8.67 -8.85 3.07
CA THR A 29 -7.26 -8.49 3.14
C THR A 29 -7.07 -7.47 4.27
N LEU A 30 -6.19 -7.80 5.21
CA LEU A 30 -5.99 -7.02 6.42
C LEU A 30 -5.77 -5.55 6.05
N PRO A 31 -6.30 -4.59 6.84
CA PRO A 31 -6.14 -3.16 6.55
C PRO A 31 -4.68 -2.74 6.54
N TYR A 32 -3.79 -3.58 7.05
CA TYR A 32 -2.35 -3.42 7.01
C TYR A 32 -1.64 -4.73 6.68
N GLU A 33 -0.45 -4.62 6.11
CA GLU A 33 0.50 -5.73 5.94
C GLU A 33 1.61 -5.60 7.00
N ASN A 34 1.98 -6.71 7.64
CA ASN A 34 3.09 -6.72 8.60
C ASN A 34 4.36 -7.22 7.90
N LEU A 35 5.38 -6.36 7.81
CA LEU A 35 6.70 -6.65 7.25
C LEU A 35 7.76 -6.91 8.32
N ASP A 36 7.35 -7.27 9.55
CA ASP A 36 8.17 -7.43 10.76
C ASP A 36 8.77 -6.12 11.32
N PHE A 37 9.29 -5.25 10.46
CA PHE A 37 9.86 -3.94 10.82
C PHE A 37 8.92 -2.75 10.55
N ALA A 38 7.78 -3.00 9.92
CA ALA A 38 6.76 -1.98 9.63
C ALA A 38 5.37 -2.63 9.46
N LYS A 39 4.34 -1.92 9.91
CA LYS A 39 2.94 -2.24 9.57
C LYS A 39 2.47 -1.24 8.52
N VAL A 40 2.27 -1.71 7.29
CA VAL A 40 1.95 -0.88 6.13
C VAL A 40 0.43 -0.80 5.99
N ASP A 41 -0.17 0.35 6.23
CA ASP A 41 -1.63 0.52 6.18
C ASP A 41 -2.13 0.72 4.74
N HIS A 42 -2.64 -0.36 4.16
CA HIS A 42 -3.19 -0.34 2.81
C HIS A 42 -4.54 0.36 2.72
N HIS A 43 -5.25 0.56 3.83
CA HIS A 43 -6.59 1.17 3.85
C HIS A 43 -6.59 2.64 4.23
N ARG A 44 -5.44 3.23 4.55
CA ARG A 44 -5.35 4.63 4.99
C ARG A 44 -5.99 5.60 3.98
N SER A 45 -5.76 5.40 2.69
CA SER A 45 -6.37 6.21 1.63
C SER A 45 -7.91 6.20 1.67
N LEU A 46 -8.52 5.07 2.02
CA LEU A 46 -9.98 4.98 2.18
C LEU A 46 -10.49 5.70 3.42
N ARG A 47 -9.75 5.62 4.54
CA ARG A 47 -10.20 6.17 5.82
C ARG A 47 -9.93 7.66 5.96
N SER A 48 -8.83 8.16 5.39
CA SER A 48 -8.39 9.54 5.56
C SER A 48 -8.18 10.31 4.25
N GLY A 49 -8.42 9.71 3.08
CA GLY A 49 -8.22 10.35 1.78
C GLY A 49 -6.75 10.53 1.36
N LEU A 50 -5.80 10.16 2.22
CA LEU A 50 -4.36 10.29 1.98
C LEU A 50 -3.70 8.90 1.96
N ALA A 51 -2.79 8.68 1.02
CA ALA A 51 -1.99 7.46 0.97
C ALA A 51 -1.05 7.36 2.18
N GLU A 52 -0.60 6.13 2.46
CA GLU A 52 0.42 5.90 3.48
C GLU A 52 1.75 6.54 3.05
N VAL A 53 2.40 7.26 3.98
CA VAL A 53 3.67 7.93 3.74
C VAL A 53 4.77 7.19 4.50
N ILE A 54 5.84 6.83 3.80
CA ILE A 54 6.98 6.14 4.39
C ILE A 54 7.84 7.16 5.14
N TYR A 55 7.99 6.97 6.44
CA TYR A 55 8.98 7.70 7.24
C TYR A 55 10.37 7.05 7.04
N GLY A 56 11.24 7.71 6.29
CA GLY A 56 12.52 7.14 5.84
C GLY A 56 13.67 7.23 6.84
N GLN A 57 13.60 8.13 7.81
CA GLN A 57 14.70 8.34 8.75
C GLN A 57 14.93 7.09 9.61
N GLY A 58 16.19 6.65 9.69
CA GLY A 58 16.60 5.45 10.43
C GLY A 58 16.25 4.12 9.75
N LYS A 59 15.64 4.12 8.56
CA LYS A 59 15.36 2.90 7.79
C LYS A 59 16.51 2.55 6.84
N THR A 60 16.76 1.26 6.68
CA THR A 60 17.71 0.76 5.67
C THR A 60 17.10 0.78 4.27
N SER A 61 17.95 0.72 3.23
CA SER A 61 17.48 0.69 1.84
C SER A 61 16.54 -0.49 1.57
N ASP A 62 16.84 -1.67 2.11
CA ASP A 62 16.01 -2.87 1.91
C ASP A 62 14.66 -2.79 2.64
N GLN A 63 14.61 -2.15 3.82
CA GLN A 63 13.36 -1.89 4.53
C GLN A 63 12.46 -0.93 3.73
N VAL A 64 13.03 0.16 3.21
CA VAL A 64 12.26 1.12 2.41
C VAL A 64 11.77 0.46 1.11
N ILE A 65 12.61 -0.29 0.40
CA ILE A 65 12.21 -1.00 -0.83
C ILE A 65 11.08 -2.00 -0.55
N SER A 66 11.15 -2.72 0.55
CA SER A 66 10.11 -3.68 0.94
C SER A 66 8.76 -2.99 1.19
N ILE A 67 8.76 -1.83 1.85
CA ILE A 67 7.54 -1.03 2.04
C ILE A 67 7.03 -0.49 0.70
N ILE A 68 7.91 0.03 -0.15
CA ILE A 68 7.56 0.52 -1.49
C ILE A 68 6.89 -0.60 -2.31
N LYS A 69 7.47 -1.79 -2.34
CA LYS A 69 6.92 -2.95 -3.07
C LYS A 69 5.55 -3.36 -2.54
N SER A 70 5.38 -3.39 -1.22
CA SER A 70 4.11 -3.66 -0.55
C SER A 70 3.03 -2.63 -0.96
N LEU A 71 3.33 -1.34 -0.84
CA LEU A 71 2.40 -0.26 -1.23
C LEU A 71 2.07 -0.26 -2.73
N HIS A 72 3.08 -0.50 -3.58
CA HIS A 72 2.92 -0.58 -5.03
C HIS A 72 2.00 -1.74 -5.44
N LYS A 73 2.20 -2.93 -4.85
CA LYS A 73 1.35 -4.10 -5.11
C LYS A 73 -0.11 -3.84 -4.73
N ALA A 74 -0.35 -3.03 -3.70
CA ALA A 74 -1.68 -2.62 -3.28
C ALA A 74 -2.27 -1.46 -4.11
N GLY A 75 -1.55 -0.96 -5.12
CA GLY A 75 -1.99 0.12 -6.01
C GLY A 75 -2.07 1.49 -5.32
N ASN A 76 -1.27 1.71 -4.29
CA ASN A 76 -1.21 2.99 -3.58
C ASN A 76 -0.11 3.89 -4.19
N ASP A 77 -0.35 5.20 -4.21
CA ASP A 77 0.71 6.18 -4.45
C ASP A 77 1.73 6.14 -3.32
N ILE A 78 2.98 6.49 -3.63
CA ILE A 78 4.11 6.28 -2.71
C ILE A 78 4.86 7.59 -2.52
N LEU A 79 5.02 7.98 -1.25
CA LEU A 79 5.87 9.09 -0.84
C LEU A 79 6.75 8.65 0.33
N THR A 80 8.05 8.91 0.24
CA THR A 80 9.00 8.69 1.33
C THR A 80 9.56 10.03 1.80
N THR A 81 9.47 10.31 3.10
CA THR A 81 9.94 11.56 3.71
C THR A 81 11.18 11.33 4.58
N LYS A 82 12.00 12.37 4.76
CA LYS A 82 13.22 12.33 5.60
C LYS A 82 14.16 11.16 5.27
N LEU A 83 14.26 10.81 3.98
CA LEU A 83 15.14 9.77 3.51
C LEU A 83 16.58 10.29 3.47
N ASP A 84 17.51 9.51 4.00
CA ASP A 84 18.93 9.83 3.93
C ASP A 84 19.43 9.79 2.47
N SER A 85 20.34 10.69 2.12
CA SER A 85 20.86 10.81 0.75
C SER A 85 21.58 9.54 0.25
N GLU A 86 22.27 8.83 1.13
CA GLU A 86 22.95 7.59 0.79
C GLU A 86 21.93 6.45 0.61
N VAL A 87 20.96 6.35 1.50
CA VAL A 87 19.85 5.38 1.37
C VAL A 87 19.09 5.62 0.06
N TYR A 88 18.82 6.88 -0.31
CA TYR A 88 18.21 7.22 -1.59
C TYR A 88 19.04 6.74 -2.79
N LYS A 89 20.36 6.96 -2.81
CA LYS A 89 21.23 6.49 -3.90
C LYS A 89 21.18 4.97 -4.06
N GLN A 90 21.14 4.23 -2.94
CA GLN A 90 21.04 2.76 -2.97
C GLN A 90 19.68 2.30 -3.51
N ILE A 91 18.60 2.96 -3.10
CA ILE A 91 17.24 2.65 -3.57
C ILE A 91 17.10 2.94 -5.07
N LYS A 92 17.61 4.08 -5.55
CA LYS A 92 17.54 4.50 -6.96
C LYS A 92 18.21 3.53 -7.95
N LYS A 93 19.16 2.71 -7.48
CA LYS A 93 19.80 1.68 -8.30
C LYS A 93 19.00 0.38 -8.37
N LYS A 94 18.08 0.16 -7.43
CA LYS A 94 17.35 -1.10 -7.20
C LYS A 94 15.87 -1.04 -7.64
N LEU A 95 15.33 0.16 -7.85
CA LEU A 95 13.97 0.45 -8.33
C LEU A 95 14.05 1.18 -9.66
#